data_AF-A0A6V7NFX7-F1
#
_entry.id   AF-A0A6V7NFX7-F1
#
_cell.length_a   1.000
_cell.length_b   1.000
_cell.length_c   1.000
_cell.angle_alpha   90.00
_cell.angle_beta   90.00
_cell.angle_gamma   90.00
#
_symmetry.space_group_name_H-M   'P 1'
#
loop_
_entity.id
_entity.type
_entity.pdbx_description
1 polymer ?
#
loop_
_entity_poly.entity_id
_entity_poly.type
_entity_poly.pdbx_seq_one_letter_code
_entity_poly.pdbx_strand_id
1 'polypeptide(L)'
;MAKPNNGSVRGFDVIDNIKSAVENVCPGVVSCADILAITSRDSVVILGGPNWNVKLGRRDSTTASLSGANNNIPSPSNSLSTLISKFSAQGLSTKDMVALSGAHTIGQARRRSLLELDENEDDDGADD
;
A
#
# COMPACT_ATOMS: atom_id res chain seq x y z
N MET A 1 -10.22 -1.84 -12.37
CA MET A 1 -9.10 -1.74 -11.39
C MET A 1 -8.28 -3.02 -11.41
N ALA A 2 -7.02 -2.97 -10.97
CA ALA A 2 -6.14 -4.15 -10.82
C ALA A 2 -6.72 -5.18 -9.84
N LYS A 3 -6.38 -6.47 -9.98
CA LYS A 3 -6.81 -7.56 -9.07
C LYS A 3 -6.57 -7.23 -7.58
N PRO A 4 -5.37 -6.78 -7.14
CA PRO A 4 -5.13 -6.44 -5.73
C PRO A 4 -5.94 -5.24 -5.23
N ASN A 5 -6.42 -4.37 -6.12
CA ASN A 5 -7.13 -3.14 -5.76
C ASN A 5 -8.65 -3.32 -5.82
N ASN A 6 -9.17 -4.07 -6.79
CA ASN A 6 -10.60 -4.11 -7.09
C ASN A 6 -11.42 -4.67 -5.92
N GLY A 7 -12.26 -3.82 -5.33
CA GLY A 7 -13.02 -4.17 -4.14
C GLY A 7 -12.16 -4.34 -2.88
N SER A 8 -10.91 -3.88 -2.83
CA SER A 8 -10.06 -3.98 -1.64
C SER A 8 -9.73 -2.61 -1.07
N VAL A 9 -9.08 -1.77 -1.87
CA VAL A 9 -8.71 -0.39 -1.51
C VAL A 9 -9.96 0.47 -1.33
N ARG A 10 -9.88 1.46 -0.42
CA ARG A 10 -10.99 2.31 0.04
C ARG A 10 -10.47 3.68 0.48
N GLY A 11 -11.37 4.65 0.65
CA GLY A 11 -11.06 6.00 1.16
C GLY A 11 -10.78 7.04 0.08
N PHE A 12 -11.11 6.78 -1.19
CA PHE A 12 -10.95 7.75 -2.28
C PHE A 12 -11.73 9.04 -2.03
N ASP A 13 -12.95 8.91 -1.50
CA ASP A 13 -13.84 10.01 -1.11
C ASP A 13 -13.22 10.94 -0.05
N VAL A 14 -12.48 10.38 0.91
CA VAL A 14 -11.75 11.16 1.91
C VAL A 14 -10.64 11.97 1.24
N ILE A 15 -9.91 11.38 0.29
CA ILE A 15 -8.85 12.07 -0.45
C ILE A 15 -9.42 13.19 -1.33
N ASP A 16 -10.56 12.95 -1.99
CA ASP A 16 -11.24 13.97 -2.79
C ASP A 16 -11.67 15.16 -1.92
N ASN A 17 -12.24 14.90 -0.73
CA ASN A 17 -12.62 15.94 0.22
C ASN A 17 -11.40 16.75 0.70
N ILE A 18 -10.29 16.09 1.01
CA ILE A 18 -9.04 16.77 1.38
C ILE A 18 -8.56 17.64 0.22
N LYS A 19 -8.52 17.09 -1.01
CA LYS A 19 -8.09 17.83 -2.19
C LYS A 19 -8.97 19.05 -2.44
N SER A 20 -10.29 18.93 -2.36
CA SER A 20 -11.20 20.07 -2.50
C SER A 20 -10.95 21.15 -1.43
N ALA A 21 -10.75 20.75 -0.17
CA ALA A 21 -10.45 21.70 0.90
C ALA A 21 -9.11 22.42 0.68
N VAL A 22 -8.07 21.70 0.24
CA VAL A 22 -6.75 22.28 -0.05
C VAL A 22 -6.83 23.23 -1.26
N GLU A 23 -7.51 22.84 -2.33
CA GLU A 23 -7.66 23.69 -3.52
C GLU A 23 -8.43 24.98 -3.24
N ASN A 24 -9.37 24.98 -2.29
CA ASN A 24 -10.06 26.20 -1.86
C ASN A 24 -9.13 27.21 -1.17
N VAL A 25 -7.99 26.77 -0.64
CA VAL A 25 -7.02 27.61 0.08
C VAL A 25 -5.83 27.96 -0.83
N CYS A 26 -5.30 26.99 -1.57
CA CYS A 26 -4.13 27.16 -2.44
C CYS A 26 -4.32 26.45 -3.80
N PRO A 27 -5.09 27.07 -4.72
CA PRO A 27 -5.42 26.46 -6.01
C PRO A 27 -4.18 26.09 -6.83
N GLY A 28 -4.13 24.84 -7.30
CA GLY A 28 -3.10 24.33 -8.20
C GLY A 28 -1.70 24.18 -7.60
N VAL A 29 -1.55 24.30 -6.28
CA VAL A 29 -0.23 24.26 -5.60
C VAL A 29 0.14 22.86 -5.14
N VAL A 30 -0.78 22.14 -4.50
CA VAL A 30 -0.48 20.87 -3.82
C VAL A 30 -0.90 19.68 -4.68
N SER A 31 0.03 18.78 -4.98
CA SER A 31 -0.26 17.57 -5.76
C SER A 31 -1.08 16.55 -4.98
N CYS A 32 -1.87 15.73 -5.68
CA CYS A 32 -2.55 14.59 -5.07
C CYS A 32 -1.55 13.57 -4.48
N ALA A 33 -0.39 13.41 -5.11
CA ALA A 33 0.70 12.58 -4.62
C ALA A 33 1.21 13.02 -3.24
N ASP A 34 1.39 14.32 -3.00
CA ASP A 34 1.79 14.82 -1.68
C ASP A 34 0.65 14.78 -0.67
N ILE A 35 -0.60 15.01 -1.08
CA ILE A 35 -1.78 14.82 -0.21
C ILE A 35 -1.83 13.38 0.32
N LEU A 36 -1.66 12.38 -0.55
CA LEU A 36 -1.65 10.98 -0.12
C LEU A 36 -0.51 10.68 0.86
N ALA A 37 0.68 11.24 0.62
CA ALA A 37 1.84 11.05 1.51
C ALA A 37 1.63 11.70 2.90
N ILE A 38 1.09 12.91 2.94
CA ILE A 38 0.76 13.62 4.19
C ILE A 38 -0.34 12.87 4.94
N THR A 39 -1.43 12.52 4.26
CA THR A 39 -2.59 11.84 4.87
C THR A 39 -2.19 10.49 5.45
N SER A 40 -1.27 9.76 4.80
CA SER A 40 -0.72 8.51 5.33
C SER A 40 0.04 8.73 6.64
N ARG A 41 0.88 9.76 6.73
CA ARG A 41 1.58 10.14 7.98
C ARG A 41 0.60 10.58 9.06
N ASP A 42 -0.36 11.43 8.71
CA ASP A 42 -1.36 11.94 9.67
C ASP A 42 -2.21 10.79 10.24
N SER A 43 -2.55 9.80 9.43
CA SER A 43 -3.26 8.59 9.88
C SER A 43 -2.45 7.80 10.91
N VAL A 44 -1.14 7.67 10.71
CA VAL A 44 -0.25 7.00 11.68
C VAL A 44 -0.22 7.78 13.01
N VAL A 45 -0.10 9.11 12.95
CA VAL A 45 -0.08 9.96 14.15
C VAL A 45 -1.40 9.88 14.91
N ILE A 46 -2.54 9.94 14.21
CA ILE A 46 -3.88 9.84 14.83
C ILE A 46 -4.05 8.51 15.59
N LEU A 47 -3.43 7.44 15.10
CA LEU A 47 -3.48 6.11 15.72
C LEU A 47 -2.39 5.89 16.79
N GLY A 48 -1.70 6.96 17.21
CA GLY A 48 -0.69 6.93 18.29
C GLY A 48 0.71 6.51 17.83
N GLY A 49 0.95 6.45 16.52
CA GLY A 49 2.27 6.19 15.95
C GLY A 49 3.21 7.41 16.00
N PRO A 50 4.45 7.26 15.49
CA PRO A 50 5.42 8.33 15.48
C PRO A 50 5.00 9.48 14.56
N ASN A 51 5.49 10.69 14.83
CA ASN A 51 5.40 11.82 13.93
C ASN A 51 6.74 12.04 13.21
N TRP A 52 6.68 12.42 11.94
CA TRP A 52 7.82 12.82 11.15
C TRP A 52 7.41 13.84 10.11
N ASN A 53 8.38 14.63 9.62
CA ASN A 53 8.17 15.54 8.51
C ASN A 53 8.19 14.75 7.19
N VAL A 54 7.08 14.76 6.46
CA VAL A 54 7.01 14.17 5.12
C VAL A 54 7.77 15.07 4.15
N LYS A 55 8.74 14.51 3.42
CA LYS A 55 9.39 15.21 2.31
C LYS A 55 8.36 15.46 1.21
N LEU A 56 8.16 16.72 0.82
CA LEU A 56 7.21 17.15 -0.21
C LEU A 56 7.90 17.49 -1.53
N GLY A 57 7.10 17.80 -2.55
CA GLY A 57 7.53 18.15 -3.90
C GLY A 57 7.23 17.06 -4.95
N ARG A 58 6.39 16.08 -4.62
CA ARG A 58 5.94 15.08 -5.62
C ARG A 58 5.00 15.76 -6.61
N ARG A 59 4.98 15.27 -7.85
CA ARG A 59 4.05 15.71 -8.90
C ARG A 59 3.15 14.56 -9.31
N ASP A 60 1.94 14.89 -9.72
CA ASP A 60 0.97 13.90 -10.17
C ASP A 60 1.37 13.31 -11.54
N SER A 61 1.21 12.00 -11.68
CA SER A 61 1.32 11.32 -12.97
C SER A 61 0.13 11.69 -13.86
N THR A 62 0.36 11.75 -15.17
CA THR A 62 -0.71 11.91 -16.17
C THR A 62 -1.29 10.56 -16.64
N THR A 63 -0.73 9.44 -16.17
CA THR A 63 -1.15 8.09 -16.55
C THR A 63 -1.20 7.15 -15.35
N ALA A 64 -1.91 6.04 -15.50
CA ALA A 64 -1.96 4.94 -14.55
C ALA A 64 -1.52 3.64 -15.23
N SER A 65 -1.00 2.68 -14.46
CA SER A 65 -0.56 1.38 -14.98
C SER A 65 -1.30 0.22 -14.33
N LEU A 66 -2.25 -0.37 -15.07
CA LEU A 66 -2.99 -1.55 -14.63
C LEU A 66 -2.08 -2.77 -14.49
N SER A 67 -1.20 -3.00 -15.47
CA SER A 67 -0.22 -4.08 -15.44
C SER A 67 0.82 -3.88 -14.33
N GLY A 68 1.28 -2.65 -14.12
CA GLY A 68 2.17 -2.31 -13.00
C GLY A 68 1.55 -2.66 -11.65
N ALA A 69 0.29 -2.29 -11.43
CA ALA A 69 -0.42 -2.63 -10.20
C ALA A 69 -0.60 -4.16 -10.03
N ASN A 70 -0.95 -4.88 -11.09
CA ASN A 70 -1.08 -6.35 -11.04
C ASN A 70 0.25 -7.06 -10.76
N ASN A 71 1.37 -6.52 -11.26
CA ASN A 71 2.67 -7.20 -11.21
C ASN A 71 3.50 -6.81 -9.98
N ASN A 72 3.36 -5.58 -9.48
CA ASN A 72 4.26 -5.02 -8.47
C ASN A 72 3.71 -5.10 -7.05
N ILE A 73 2.38 -5.19 -6.87
CA ILE A 73 1.79 -5.36 -5.54
C ILE A 73 1.98 -6.82 -5.10
N PRO A 74 2.58 -7.09 -3.91
CA PRO A 74 2.74 -8.45 -3.43
C PRO A 74 1.41 -9.15 -3.15
N SER A 75 1.37 -10.46 -3.41
CA SER A 75 0.27 -11.34 -2.98
C SER A 75 0.44 -11.70 -1.50
N PRO A 76 -0.65 -11.87 -0.72
CA PRO A 76 -0.56 -12.46 0.61
C PRO A 76 0.10 -13.85 0.61
N SER A 77 -0.03 -14.61 -0.48
CA SER A 77 0.57 -15.95 -0.65
C SER A 77 2.00 -15.96 -1.18
N ASN A 78 2.67 -14.80 -1.30
CA ASN A 78 4.06 -14.78 -1.75
C ASN A 78 5.02 -15.31 -0.67
N SER A 79 5.93 -16.20 -1.07
CA SER A 79 7.03 -16.66 -0.22
C SER A 79 7.93 -15.50 0.22
N LEU A 80 8.66 -15.69 1.33
CA LEU A 80 9.58 -14.68 1.86
C LEU A 80 10.60 -14.21 0.81
N SER A 81 11.18 -15.12 0.04
CA SER A 81 12.13 -14.78 -1.04
C SER A 81 11.47 -13.89 -2.10
N THR A 82 10.23 -14.20 -2.48
CA THR A 82 9.45 -13.39 -3.44
C THR A 82 9.15 -12.00 -2.88
N LEU A 83 8.78 -11.90 -1.59
CA LEU A 83 8.56 -10.62 -0.93
C LEU A 83 9.83 -9.77 -0.93
N ILE A 84 10.98 -10.34 -0.54
CA ILE A 84 12.27 -9.65 -0.56
C ILE A 84 12.59 -9.15 -1.97
N SER A 85 12.43 -9.98 -3.00
CA SER A 85 12.69 -9.58 -4.39
C SER A 85 11.76 -8.45 -4.86
N LYS A 86 10.47 -8.49 -4.51
CA LYS A 86 9.51 -7.43 -4.88
C LYS A 86 9.82 -6.10 -4.20
N PHE A 87 10.18 -6.11 -2.92
CA PHE A 87 10.60 -4.88 -2.22
C PHE A 87 11.93 -4.34 -2.77
N SER A 88 12.90 -5.22 -3.03
CA SER A 88 14.17 -4.85 -3.65
C SER A 88 13.98 -4.19 -5.02
N ALA A 89 13.03 -4.66 -5.83
CA ALA A 89 12.66 -4.03 -7.10
C ALA A 89 12.10 -2.60 -6.96
N GLN A 90 11.67 -2.20 -5.75
CA GLN A 90 11.27 -0.82 -5.42
C GLN A 90 12.39 -0.02 -4.74
N GLY A 91 13.60 -0.58 -4.66
CA GLY A 91 14.74 0.03 -3.97
C GLY A 91 14.67 -0.07 -2.45
N LEU A 92 13.87 -0.99 -1.91
CA LEU A 92 13.68 -1.20 -0.47
C LEU A 92 14.44 -2.43 0.01
N SER A 93 15.13 -2.31 1.14
CA SER A 93 15.87 -3.40 1.76
C SER A 93 14.95 -4.41 2.45
N THR A 94 15.49 -5.57 2.84
CA THR A 94 14.76 -6.53 3.69
C THR A 94 14.32 -5.91 5.02
N LYS A 95 15.12 -5.00 5.58
CA LYS A 95 14.76 -4.27 6.80
C LYS A 95 13.54 -3.37 6.56
N ASP A 96 13.49 -2.69 5.42
CA ASP A 96 12.35 -1.85 5.06
C ASP A 96 11.08 -2.69 4.84
N MET A 97 11.21 -3.86 4.20
CA MET A 97 10.11 -4.81 4.06
C MET A 97 9.53 -5.20 5.43
N VAL A 98 10.38 -5.63 6.37
CA VAL A 98 9.94 -6.01 7.72
C VAL A 98 9.30 -4.83 8.46
N ALA A 99 9.91 -3.64 8.39
CA ALA A 99 9.37 -2.45 9.04
C ALA A 99 8.00 -2.05 8.47
N LEU A 100 7.84 -2.09 7.13
CA LEU A 100 6.60 -1.73 6.45
C LEU A 100 5.48 -2.77 6.63
N SER A 101 5.82 -4.05 6.80
CA SER A 101 4.86 -5.09 7.19
C SER A 101 4.19 -4.80 8.55
N GLY A 102 4.82 -3.99 9.40
CA GLY A 102 4.23 -3.49 10.64
C GLY A 102 2.92 -2.71 10.44
N ALA A 103 2.65 -2.21 9.23
CA ALA A 103 1.39 -1.56 8.89
C ALA A 103 0.16 -2.48 9.08
N HIS A 104 0.34 -3.80 9.08
CA HIS A 104 -0.71 -4.78 9.38
C HIS A 104 -1.09 -4.88 10.86
N THR A 105 -0.49 -4.06 11.74
CA THR A 105 -0.90 -3.96 13.16
C THR A 105 -2.33 -3.42 13.35
N ILE A 106 -2.88 -2.79 12.30
CA ILE A 106 -4.25 -2.28 12.22
C ILE A 106 -4.87 -2.70 10.88
N GLY A 107 -6.19 -2.49 10.76
CA GLY A 107 -6.92 -2.67 9.51
C GLY A 107 -7.72 -3.97 9.46
N GLN A 108 -8.11 -4.36 8.25
CA GLN A 108 -8.99 -5.52 8.02
C GLN A 108 -8.58 -6.22 6.72
N ALA A 109 -8.60 -7.55 6.74
CA ALA A 109 -8.43 -8.41 5.57
C ALA A 109 -9.72 -9.21 5.30
N ARG A 110 -9.94 -9.61 4.04
CA ARG A 110 -11.04 -10.50 3.67
C ARG A 110 -10.61 -11.95 3.86
N ARG A 111 -11.54 -12.82 4.26
CA ARG A 111 -11.28 -14.27 4.41
C ARG A 111 -10.55 -14.87 3.21
N ARG A 112 -10.97 -14.54 1.98
CA ARG A 112 -10.36 -15.04 0.74
C ARG A 112 -8.86 -14.73 0.62
N SER A 113 -8.38 -13.63 1.19
CA SER A 113 -6.96 -13.27 1.17
C SER A 113 -6.11 -14.13 2.10
N LEU A 114 -6.74 -14.81 3.07
CA LEU A 114 -6.08 -15.74 3.99
C LEU A 114 -6.19 -17.18 3.49
N LEU A 115 -7.33 -17.55 2.89
CA LEU A 115 -7.52 -18.89 2.29
C LEU A 115 -6.57 -19.17 1.12
N GLU A 116 -6.05 -18.14 0.45
CA GLU A 116 -5.02 -18.30 -0.59
C GLU A 116 -3.69 -18.84 0.00
N LEU A 117 -3.54 -18.89 1.33
CA LEU A 117 -2.47 -19.61 2.02
C LEU A 117 -2.80 -21.09 2.19
N ASP A 118 -4.02 -21.40 2.67
CA ASP A 118 -4.45 -22.77 2.96
C ASP A 118 -4.46 -23.66 1.70
N GLU A 119 -4.83 -23.12 0.52
CA GLU A 119 -4.82 -23.91 -0.73
C GLU A 119 -3.41 -24.29 -1.24
N ASN A 120 -2.34 -23.69 -0.69
CA ASN A 120 -0.96 -23.96 -1.11
C ASN A 120 -0.15 -24.75 -0.06
N GLU A 121 -0.74 -25.13 1.08
CA GLU A 121 -0.09 -25.97 2.09
C GLU A 121 -0.26 -27.49 1.83
N ASP A 122 -1.13 -27.89 0.89
CA ASP A 122 -1.45 -29.29 0.60
C ASP A 122 -0.43 -30.04 -0.29
N ASP A 123 0.75 -29.46 -0.62
CA ASP A 123 1.76 -30.08 -1.52
C ASP A 123 3.02 -30.61 -0.78
N ASP A 124 3.08 -30.49 0.55
CA ASP A 124 4.31 -30.75 1.34
C ASP A 124 4.24 -31.99 2.26
N GLY A 125 3.74 -33.15 1.79
CA GLY A 125 3.89 -34.37 2.61
C GLY A 125 3.17 -35.63 2.15
N ALA A 126 3.71 -36.31 1.15
CA ALA A 126 3.46 -37.73 0.92
C ALA A 126 4.79 -38.45 0.61
N ASP A 127 5.66 -38.53 1.62
CA ASP A 127 6.78 -39.49 1.65
C ASP A 127 6.62 -40.33 2.93
N ASP A 128 6.04 -41.51 2.79
CA ASP A 128 6.04 -42.62 3.75
C ASP A 128 7.02 -43.71 3.25
#